data_AF-E6NUD6-F1
#
_entry.id   AF-E6NUD6-F1
#
_cell.length_a   1.000
_cell.length_b   1.000
_cell.length_c   1.000
_cell.angle_alpha   90.00
_cell.angle_beta   90.00
_cell.angle_gamma   90.00
#
_symmetry.space_group_name_H-M   'P 1'
#
loop_
_entity.id
_entity.type
_entity.pdbx_description
1 polymer ?
#
loop_
_entity_poly.entity_id
_entity_poly.type
_entity_poly.pdbx_seq_one_letter_code
_entity_poly.pdbx_strand_id
1 'polypeptide(L)'
;QSSSSTPRIPEAPSVLHAIQYFHQHLQPKVYSFGPIHHGRYDLQWGEEMKHKLAAQFISDYELDASSKYDKILKQIRNFRECYGKDVTERYDDQQLSRIFFVDGCALLFY
;
A
#
# COMPACT_ATOMS: atom_id res chain seq x y z
N GLN A 1 -19.40 -26.27 -1.87
CA GLN A 1 -19.58 -24.82 -1.63
C GLN A 1 -18.22 -24.17 -1.81
N SER A 2 -17.95 -23.57 -2.97
CA SER A 2 -16.71 -22.83 -3.21
C SER A 2 -16.84 -21.47 -2.56
N SER A 3 -16.28 -21.29 -1.37
CA SER A 3 -16.02 -19.95 -0.84
C SER A 3 -15.10 -19.25 -1.85
N SER A 4 -15.60 -18.25 -2.58
CA SER A 4 -14.72 -17.35 -3.33
C SER A 4 -13.96 -16.51 -2.31
N SER A 5 -12.87 -17.05 -1.76
CA SER A 5 -11.98 -16.30 -0.90
C SER A 5 -11.43 -15.14 -1.70
N THR A 6 -11.57 -13.92 -1.20
CA THR A 6 -10.94 -12.72 -1.76
C THR A 6 -9.46 -13.05 -2.04
N PRO A 7 -8.96 -12.83 -3.28
CA PRO A 7 -7.57 -13.10 -3.60
C PRO A 7 -6.66 -12.35 -2.63
N ARG A 8 -5.79 -13.07 -1.93
CA ARG A 8 -4.80 -12.46 -1.05
C ARG A 8 -3.63 -11.95 -1.88
N ILE A 9 -3.10 -10.81 -1.49
CA ILE A 9 -1.84 -10.24 -1.95
C ILE A 9 -0.76 -10.87 -1.06
N PRO A 10 0.01 -11.85 -1.58
CA PRO A 10 1.01 -12.53 -0.78
C PRO A 10 2.26 -11.67 -0.65
N GLU A 11 2.94 -11.79 0.49
CA GLU A 11 4.37 -11.44 0.55
C GLU A 11 5.18 -12.41 -0.30
N ALA A 12 6.36 -11.95 -0.74
CA ALA A 12 7.29 -12.82 -1.43
C ALA A 12 7.68 -14.02 -0.54
N PRO A 13 7.61 -15.27 -1.05
CA PRO A 13 7.96 -16.44 -0.25
C PRO A 13 9.38 -16.37 0.30
N SER A 14 9.54 -16.71 1.59
CA SER A 14 10.83 -16.70 2.30
C SER A 14 11.91 -17.56 1.62
N VAL A 15 11.52 -18.66 0.97
CA VAL A 15 12.43 -19.51 0.18
C VAL A 15 13.11 -18.72 -0.94
N LEU A 16 12.41 -17.78 -1.57
CA LEU A 16 12.98 -16.94 -2.61
C LEU A 16 13.90 -15.87 -2.03
N HIS A 17 13.65 -15.39 -0.80
CA HIS A 17 14.57 -14.50 -0.10
C HIS A 17 15.91 -15.17 0.25
N ALA A 18 15.93 -16.48 0.49
CA ALA A 18 17.15 -17.24 0.76
C ALA A 18 18.05 -17.39 -0.48
N ILE A 19 17.50 -17.21 -1.68
CA ILE A 19 18.26 -17.24 -2.94
C ILE A 19 18.78 -15.82 -3.20
N GLN A 20 20.09 -15.62 -3.02
CA GLN A 20 20.76 -14.32 -3.13
C GLN A 20 20.42 -13.56 -4.43
N TYR A 21 20.30 -14.30 -5.55
CA TYR A 21 19.91 -13.72 -6.83
C TYR A 21 18.51 -13.08 -6.81
N PHE A 22 17.52 -13.71 -6.16
CA PHE A 22 16.15 -13.21 -6.14
C PHE A 22 15.91 -12.15 -5.06
N HIS A 23 16.64 -12.21 -3.95
CA HIS A 23 16.45 -11.30 -2.82
C HIS A 23 16.38 -9.82 -3.23
N GLN A 24 17.29 -9.38 -4.11
CA GLN A 24 17.36 -7.98 -4.59
C GLN A 24 16.21 -7.57 -5.53
N HIS A 25 15.46 -8.53 -6.08
CA HIS A 25 14.37 -8.30 -7.03
C HIS A 25 12.99 -8.41 -6.39
N LEU A 26 12.89 -9.00 -5.20
CA LEU A 26 11.65 -9.15 -4.44
C LEU A 26 11.34 -7.93 -3.57
N GLN A 27 12.31 -7.04 -3.39
CA GLN A 27 12.19 -5.88 -2.55
C GLN A 27 12.04 -4.62 -3.42
N PRO A 28 11.13 -3.70 -3.06
CA PRO A 28 11.06 -2.40 -3.72
C PRO A 28 12.39 -1.65 -3.53
N LYS A 29 12.78 -0.90 -4.57
CA LYS A 29 14.03 -0.10 -4.58
C LYS A 29 13.80 1.39 -4.35
N VAL A 30 12.60 1.87 -4.63
CA VAL A 30 12.26 3.30 -4.59
C VAL A 30 10.92 3.49 -3.88
N TYR A 31 9.84 2.93 -4.44
CA TYR A 31 8.49 3.08 -3.89
C TYR A 31 8.01 1.78 -3.26
N SER A 32 7.46 1.87 -2.06
CA SER A 32 6.59 0.84 -1.49
C SER A 32 5.14 1.25 -1.74
N PHE A 33 4.33 0.34 -2.30
CA PHE A 33 2.88 0.51 -2.34
C PHE A 33 2.21 -0.55 -1.47
N GLY A 34 1.21 -0.13 -0.72
CA GLY A 34 0.52 -0.93 0.27
C GLY A 34 1.32 -1.14 1.56
N PRO A 35 0.75 -1.91 2.50
CA PRO A 35 1.23 -2.02 3.87
C PRO A 35 2.47 -2.90 4.05
N ILE A 36 2.86 -3.72 3.07
CA ILE A 36 3.92 -4.73 3.19
C ILE A 36 5.27 -4.07 3.49
N HIS A 37 5.69 -3.10 2.65
CA HIS A 37 6.98 -2.44 2.78
C HIS A 37 6.89 -1.00 3.30
N HIS A 38 5.70 -0.56 3.73
CA HIS A 38 5.49 0.78 4.25
C HIS A 38 6.29 1.04 5.53
N GLY A 39 6.83 2.26 5.66
CA GLY A 39 7.63 2.70 6.82
C GLY A 39 9.07 2.20 6.85
N ARG A 40 9.55 1.53 5.81
CA ARG A 40 10.95 1.10 5.72
C ARG A 40 11.90 2.29 5.53
N TYR A 41 12.97 2.32 6.33
CA TYR A 41 13.93 3.43 6.34
C TYR A 41 14.61 3.64 4.98
N ASP A 42 14.91 2.56 4.26
CA ASP A 42 15.58 2.59 2.96
C ASP A 42 14.66 3.10 1.83
N LEU A 43 13.37 3.26 2.10
CA LEU A 43 12.36 3.73 1.15
C LEU A 43 11.79 5.10 1.53
N GLN A 44 12.33 5.76 2.56
CA GLN A 44 11.79 7.03 3.07
C GLN A 44 11.71 8.10 1.98
N TRP A 45 12.72 8.20 1.12
CA TRP A 45 12.71 9.15 0.01
C TRP A 45 11.54 8.92 -0.95
N GLY A 46 11.24 7.64 -1.27
CA GLY A 46 10.10 7.29 -2.10
C GLY A 46 8.76 7.55 -1.41
N GLU A 47 8.69 7.35 -0.08
CA GLU A 47 7.52 7.69 0.72
C GLU A 47 7.23 9.21 0.69
N GLU A 48 8.25 10.05 0.86
CA GLU A 48 8.13 11.51 0.73
C GLU A 48 7.71 11.92 -0.68
N MET A 49 8.23 11.25 -1.71
CA MET A 49 7.85 11.51 -3.10
C MET A 49 6.40 11.13 -3.38
N LYS A 50 5.91 9.99 -2.89
CA LYS A 50 4.48 9.61 -3.02
C LYS A 50 3.56 10.66 -2.43
N HIS A 51 3.90 11.26 -1.29
CA HIS A 51 3.10 12.35 -0.71
C HIS A 51 3.04 13.57 -1.63
N LYS A 52 4.14 13.93 -2.29
CA LYS A 52 4.18 15.03 -3.27
C LYS A 52 3.32 14.72 -4.49
N LEU A 53 3.45 13.52 -5.05
CA LEU A 53 2.65 13.07 -6.20
C LEU A 53 1.15 13.01 -5.85
N ALA A 54 0.81 12.50 -4.67
CA ALA A 54 -0.57 12.47 -4.19
C ALA A 54 -1.15 13.87 -4.01
N ALA A 55 -0.39 14.81 -3.42
CA ALA A 55 -0.81 16.20 -3.28
C ALA A 55 -1.01 16.87 -4.65
N GLN A 56 -0.12 16.61 -5.60
CA GLN A 56 -0.23 17.12 -6.97
C GLN A 56 -1.48 16.57 -7.68
N PHE A 57 -1.74 15.26 -7.58
CA PHE A 57 -2.97 14.65 -8.08
C PHE A 57 -4.22 15.30 -7.51
N ILE A 58 -4.26 15.50 -6.19
CA ILE A 58 -5.41 16.11 -5.51
C ILE A 58 -5.65 17.54 -6.03
N SER A 59 -4.58 18.31 -6.21
CA SER A 59 -4.63 19.68 -6.70
C SER A 59 -5.08 19.74 -8.17
N ASP A 60 -4.43 18.98 -9.05
CA ASP A 60 -4.62 19.09 -10.51
C ASP A 60 -6.01 18.62 -10.96
N TYR A 61 -6.63 17.71 -10.20
CA TYR A 61 -7.96 17.18 -10.49
C TYR A 61 -9.04 17.67 -9.52
N GLU A 62 -8.74 18.69 -8.69
CA GLU A 62 -9.66 19.29 -7.71
C GLU A 62 -10.41 18.24 -6.87
N LEU A 63 -9.68 17.21 -6.42
CA LEU A 63 -10.28 16.11 -5.69
C LEU A 63 -10.72 16.54 -4.30
N ASP A 64 -11.96 16.20 -3.97
CA ASP A 64 -12.42 16.17 -2.58
C ASP A 64 -11.72 15.03 -1.83
N ALA A 65 -10.54 15.34 -1.29
CA ALA A 65 -9.69 14.39 -0.58
C ALA A 65 -10.41 13.73 0.60
N SER A 66 -11.26 14.48 1.33
CA SER A 66 -12.02 13.94 2.46
C SER A 66 -13.01 12.88 2.00
N SER A 67 -13.81 13.18 0.98
CA SER A 67 -14.78 12.24 0.43
C SER A 67 -14.12 10.99 -0.17
N LYS A 68 -12.98 11.14 -0.84
CA LYS A 68 -12.22 10.00 -1.37
C LYS A 68 -11.60 9.15 -0.27
N TYR A 69 -11.01 9.78 0.75
CA TYR A 69 -10.49 9.09 1.93
C TYR A 69 -11.61 8.31 2.65
N ASP A 70 -12.77 8.93 2.87
CA ASP A 70 -13.91 8.29 3.53
C ASP A 70 -14.41 7.06 2.77
N LYS A 71 -14.34 7.07 1.43
CA LYS A 71 -14.68 5.90 0.62
C LYS A 71 -13.71 4.74 0.85
N ILE A 72 -12.42 5.02 0.99
CA ILE A 72 -11.40 4.02 1.33
C ILE A 72 -11.64 3.49 2.75
N LEU A 73 -11.85 4.40 3.71
CA LEU A 73 -12.11 4.05 5.10
C LEU A 73 -13.33 3.12 5.25
N LYS A 74 -14.41 3.38 4.50
CA LYS A 74 -15.60 2.51 4.47
C LYS A 74 -15.31 1.10 3.94
N GLN A 75 -14.30 0.93 3.10
CA GLN A 75 -13.90 -0.37 2.53
C GLN A 75 -12.69 -1.00 3.20
N ILE A 76 -12.14 -0.38 4.24
CA ILE A 76 -10.84 -0.76 4.79
C ILE A 76 -10.78 -2.20 5.28
N ARG A 77 -11.89 -2.73 5.81
CA ARG A 77 -12.00 -4.13 6.24
C ARG A 77 -11.80 -5.10 5.08
N ASN A 78 -12.40 -4.80 3.92
CA ASN A 78 -12.23 -5.62 2.72
C ASN A 78 -10.78 -5.57 2.23
N PHE A 79 -10.16 -4.38 2.23
CA PHE A 79 -8.76 -4.23 1.82
C PHE A 79 -7.81 -4.93 2.78
N ARG A 80 -8.09 -4.91 4.08
CA ARG A 80 -7.32 -5.61 5.12
C ARG A 80 -7.35 -7.12 4.89
N GLU A 81 -8.49 -7.69 4.52
CA GLU A 81 -8.65 -9.13 4.24
C GLU A 81 -7.86 -9.61 3.02
N CYS A 82 -7.46 -8.69 2.13
CA CYS A 82 -6.56 -9.00 1.02
C CYS A 82 -5.12 -9.26 1.48
N TYR A 83 -4.74 -9.00 2.73
CA TYR A 83 -3.38 -9.21 3.24
C TYR A 83 -3.33 -10.26 4.35
N GLY A 84 -2.11 -10.70 4.66
CA GLY A 84 -1.84 -11.42 5.90
C GLY A 84 -2.21 -10.57 7.13
N LYS A 85 -2.64 -11.22 8.21
CA LYS A 85 -2.97 -10.52 9.46
C LYS A 85 -1.74 -9.81 10.03
N ASP A 86 -0.60 -10.50 10.00
CA ASP A 86 0.74 -10.03 10.36
C ASP A 86 1.17 -8.75 9.60
N VAL A 87 0.78 -8.60 8.33
CA VAL A 87 1.09 -7.39 7.54
C VAL A 87 0.33 -6.17 8.05
N THR A 88 -0.93 -6.35 8.46
CA THR A 88 -1.86 -5.25 8.69
C THR A 88 -2.17 -4.99 10.16
N GLU A 89 -1.89 -5.92 11.08
CA GLU A 89 -2.21 -5.81 12.51
C GLU A 89 -1.56 -4.61 13.19
N ARG A 90 -0.41 -4.16 12.69
CA ARG A 90 0.31 -2.97 13.18
C ARG A 90 -0.36 -1.64 12.83
N TYR A 91 -1.38 -1.65 11.97
CA TYR A 91 -2.09 -0.46 11.54
C TYR A 91 -3.53 -0.48 12.04
N ASP A 92 -3.96 0.63 12.64
CA ASP A 92 -5.39 0.89 12.79
C ASP A 92 -6.04 1.18 11.42
N ASP A 93 -7.36 1.21 11.39
CA ASP A 93 -8.12 1.42 10.16
C ASP A 93 -7.87 2.80 9.51
N GLN A 94 -7.57 3.82 10.30
CA GLN A 94 -7.28 5.16 9.78
C GLN A 94 -5.89 5.21 9.13
N GLN A 95 -4.89 4.65 9.80
CA GLN A 95 -3.52 4.52 9.31
C GLN A 95 -3.48 3.73 8.01
N LEU A 96 -4.12 2.55 7.99
CA LEU A 96 -4.16 1.71 6.80
C LEU A 96 -4.89 2.40 5.64
N SER A 97 -5.97 3.13 5.93
CA SER A 97 -6.69 3.92 4.91
C SER A 97 -5.83 5.05 4.35
N ARG A 98 -5.00 5.70 5.18
CA ARG A 98 -4.09 6.76 4.71
C ARG A 98 -3.02 6.20 3.78
N ILE A 99 -2.46 5.03 4.11
CA ILE A 99 -1.50 4.33 3.24
C ILE A 99 -2.12 4.10 1.86
N PHE A 100 -3.30 3.47 1.79
CA PHE A 100 -3.96 3.22 0.51
C PHE A 100 -4.38 4.49 -0.23
N PHE A 101 -4.80 5.53 0.49
CA PHE A 101 -5.18 6.80 -0.12
C PHE A 101 -4.00 7.51 -0.78
N VAL A 102 -2.89 7.67 -0.05
CA VAL A 102 -1.67 8.30 -0.57
C VAL A 102 -1.12 7.49 -1.74
N ASP A 103 -1.04 6.16 -1.58
CA ASP A 103 -0.53 5.26 -2.60
C ASP A 103 -1.38 5.28 -3.88
N GLY A 104 -2.71 5.26 -3.74
CA GLY A 104 -3.62 5.35 -4.87
C GLY A 104 -3.51 6.69 -5.59
N CYS A 105 -3.43 7.80 -4.87
CA CYS A 105 -3.27 9.12 -5.48
C CYS A 105 -1.90 9.27 -6.18
N ALA A 106 -0.83 8.80 -5.55
CA ALA A 106 0.51 8.83 -6.14
C ALA A 106 0.60 7.98 -7.42
N LEU A 107 -0.02 6.79 -7.42
CA LEU A 107 -0.05 5.90 -8.57
C LEU A 107 -0.86 6.46 -9.74
N LEU A 108 -1.94 7.21 -9.47
CA LEU A 108 -2.77 7.82 -10.51
C LEU A 108 -2.14 9.07 -11.13
N PHE A 109 -1.11 9.64 -10.49
CA PHE A 109 -0.36 10.76 -11.02
C PHE A 109 0.86 10.36 -11.86
N TYR A 110 1.48 9.22 -11.51
CA TYR A 110 2.65 8.66 -12.18
C TYR A 110 2.31 8.08 -13.55
#